data_AF-A0A3N0BQB7-F1
#
_entry.id   AF-A0A3N0BQB7-F1
#
_cell.length_a   1.000
_cell.length_b   1.000
_cell.length_c   1.000
_cell.angle_alpha   90.00
_cell.angle_beta   90.00
_cell.angle_gamma   90.00
#
_symmetry.space_group_name_H-M   'P 1'
#
loop_
_entity.id
_entity.type
_entity.pdbx_description
1 polymer ?
#
loop_
_entity_poly.entity_id
_entity_poly.type
_entity_poly.pdbx_seq_one_letter_code
_entity_poly.pdbx_strand_id
1 'polypeptide(L)'
;MLYFSANRFLFFFITLMVILVQDANAHSTILKGVTIDGQTNSPLPYVSIGIKNKPVGTVSDSAGRYSLSYLQTDVAGKDSIFFSAVGYKSVKMDWESFLKTEKLIKLYESPQTLEMVNIKANPGQIKKYGRSNASLIFFPAMYKNIPKHSDEKGREQATILKIDQNIFLRTLSFKINRRTFSRIKLRMNIYSVKEGLPNQSILQKDVVFDVIGNTEVGMPRPVNIDLRPYQIHIKGQKEIAISLAILDLEPLPGDSTQSAFFIPSFPGPLRSSLYRIKGEAQWQKVSSSYLLIEIEASSIKSGKESATDNRSDSETEIIQNNPALSGLLYGNNQGKHIKVDQGEIYYESYGQGSPLFLLHGNNEQINSFREQIEPLSRHFKVIALDTRGQGKSINNKVSPYTYEQFAKDLSTVMDSLSIEKASLLGWSDGGNTALIFALMHPKKVEKIVVMGANLFPGADAIEEDVIQIFEHRRDSLSKHADLESQNQMRLADLVLKEPHLNKNALQRIVAPVLVLAGEFDVVKRKHTILIQSFIKNSRLEIIPGSDHYVPVKNPKVFNKIVLDFLAPGKSID
;
A
#
# COMPACT_ATOMS: atom_id res chain seq x y z
N MET A 1 -18.75 36.13 -70.68
CA MET A 1 -18.24 34.87 -70.08
C MET A 1 -17.56 35.10 -68.72
N LEU A 2 -18.09 36.00 -67.88
CA LEU A 2 -17.52 36.37 -66.57
C LEU A 2 -18.57 36.46 -65.44
N TYR A 3 -19.85 36.16 -65.73
CA TYR A 3 -20.95 36.26 -64.77
C TYR A 3 -21.41 34.91 -64.20
N PHE A 4 -20.96 33.78 -64.78
CA PHE A 4 -21.39 32.44 -64.38
C PHE A 4 -20.45 31.73 -63.40
N SER A 5 -19.25 32.26 -63.14
CA SER A 5 -18.30 31.67 -62.17
C SER A 5 -18.46 32.21 -60.75
N ALA A 6 -19.02 33.41 -60.58
CA ALA A 6 -19.18 34.04 -59.26
C ALA A 6 -20.25 33.36 -58.38
N ASN A 7 -21.36 32.93 -58.99
CA ASN A 7 -22.46 32.32 -58.24
C ASN A 7 -22.19 30.89 -57.76
N ARG A 8 -21.31 30.13 -58.44
CA ARG A 8 -20.88 28.80 -57.95
C ARG A 8 -19.90 28.90 -56.79
N PHE A 9 -19.02 29.91 -56.79
CA PHE A 9 -18.11 30.14 -55.66
C PHE A 9 -18.84 30.67 -54.43
N LEU A 10 -19.83 31.55 -54.59
CA LEU A 10 -20.62 32.07 -53.48
C LEU A 10 -21.52 31.00 -52.85
N PHE A 11 -22.13 30.12 -53.65
CA PHE A 11 -22.93 29.01 -53.12
C PHE A 11 -22.07 27.95 -52.41
N PHE A 12 -20.86 27.68 -52.90
CA PHE A 12 -19.90 26.76 -52.25
C PHE A 12 -19.36 27.35 -50.94
N PHE A 13 -19.11 28.67 -50.87
CA PHE A 13 -18.71 29.33 -49.61
C PHE A 13 -19.86 29.44 -48.60
N ILE A 14 -21.12 29.61 -49.04
CA ILE A 14 -22.26 29.62 -48.13
C ILE A 14 -22.59 28.20 -47.63
N THR A 15 -22.42 27.15 -48.44
CA THR A 15 -22.53 25.77 -47.94
C THR A 15 -21.33 25.35 -47.07
N LEU A 16 -20.12 25.84 -47.35
CA LEU A 16 -18.95 25.60 -46.49
C LEU A 16 -18.99 26.42 -45.19
N MET A 17 -19.56 27.63 -45.18
CA MET A 17 -19.80 28.41 -43.94
C MET A 17 -20.99 27.89 -43.12
N VAL A 18 -21.98 27.24 -43.75
CA VAL A 18 -23.07 26.56 -43.02
C VAL A 18 -22.62 25.19 -42.48
N ILE A 19 -21.53 24.61 -43.01
CA ILE A 19 -20.87 23.41 -42.46
C ILE A 19 -19.75 23.76 -41.45
N LEU A 20 -19.33 25.03 -41.36
CA LEU A 20 -18.27 25.50 -40.43
C LEU A 20 -18.76 26.39 -39.29
N VAL A 21 -20.07 26.41 -39.00
CA VAL A 21 -20.61 26.99 -37.76
C VAL A 21 -21.59 26.01 -37.11
N GLN A 22 -21.08 24.84 -36.73
CA GLN A 22 -21.61 24.03 -35.62
C GLN A 22 -20.45 23.41 -34.83
N ASP A 23 -19.38 24.15 -34.57
CA ASP A 23 -18.73 23.99 -33.26
C ASP A 23 -19.67 24.64 -32.25
N ALA A 24 -20.77 23.93 -31.96
CA ALA A 24 -21.50 24.15 -30.74
C ALA A 24 -20.43 24.06 -29.64
N ASN A 25 -20.18 25.19 -28.97
CA ASN A 25 -19.45 25.20 -27.71
C ASN A 25 -20.19 24.27 -26.75
N ALA A 26 -19.90 22.98 -26.83
CA ALA A 26 -20.47 21.98 -25.96
C ALA A 26 -19.91 22.28 -24.58
N HIS A 27 -20.68 23.01 -23.79
CA HIS A 27 -20.27 23.42 -22.45
C HIS A 27 -20.20 22.17 -21.59
N SER A 28 -19.00 21.79 -21.15
CA SER A 28 -18.83 20.68 -20.21
C SER A 28 -19.54 21.01 -18.91
N THR A 29 -20.47 20.14 -18.51
CA THR A 29 -21.19 20.25 -17.25
C THR A 29 -20.43 19.46 -16.19
N ILE A 30 -20.42 19.98 -14.95
CA ILE A 30 -19.83 19.28 -13.80
C ILE A 30 -20.94 19.01 -12.79
N LEU A 31 -21.18 17.73 -12.49
CA LEU A 31 -22.08 17.28 -11.44
C LEU A 31 -21.28 16.85 -10.22
N LYS A 32 -21.62 17.42 -9.06
CA LYS A 32 -21.02 17.04 -7.78
C LYS A 32 -22.03 16.28 -6.93
N GLY A 33 -21.55 15.31 -6.17
CA GLY A 33 -22.39 14.52 -5.28
C GLY A 33 -21.56 13.77 -4.24
N VAL A 34 -22.25 12.95 -3.45
CA VAL A 34 -21.65 12.16 -2.36
C VAL A 34 -22.19 10.73 -2.39
N THR A 35 -21.32 9.75 -2.18
CA THR A 35 -21.66 8.35 -1.98
C THR A 35 -21.51 7.98 -0.51
N ILE A 36 -22.50 7.30 0.04
CA ILE A 36 -22.49 6.84 1.44
C ILE A 36 -22.90 5.37 1.54
N ASP A 37 -22.50 4.74 2.64
CA ASP A 37 -23.00 3.45 3.05
C ASP A 37 -24.46 3.59 3.51
N GLY A 38 -25.35 2.79 2.93
CA GLY A 38 -26.79 2.89 3.17
C GLY A 38 -27.24 2.48 4.57
N GLN A 39 -26.45 1.69 5.30
CA GLN A 39 -26.77 1.27 6.66
C GLN A 39 -26.21 2.25 7.70
N THR A 40 -24.94 2.62 7.56
CA THR A 40 -24.24 3.44 8.55
C THR A 40 -24.34 4.94 8.27
N ASN A 41 -24.74 5.34 7.05
CA ASN A 41 -24.68 6.71 6.51
C ASN A 41 -23.26 7.33 6.53
N SER A 42 -22.23 6.51 6.71
CA SER A 42 -20.83 6.98 6.65
C SER A 42 -20.41 7.21 5.19
N PRO A 43 -19.46 8.13 4.93
CA PRO A 43 -18.90 8.31 3.59
C PRO A 43 -18.38 6.99 3.02
N LEU A 44 -18.79 6.67 1.78
CA LEU A 44 -18.32 5.50 1.07
C LEU A 44 -17.29 5.92 0.03
N PRO A 45 -15.99 5.67 0.27
CA PRO A 45 -14.94 6.16 -0.61
C PRO A 45 -14.77 5.31 -1.86
N TYR A 46 -14.18 5.91 -2.89
CA TYR A 46 -13.71 5.22 -4.10
C TYR A 46 -14.78 4.45 -4.89
N VAL A 47 -16.04 4.84 -4.79
CA VAL A 47 -17.12 4.29 -5.62
C VAL A 47 -16.83 4.65 -7.08
N SER A 48 -16.84 3.66 -7.96
CA SER A 48 -16.74 3.86 -9.40
C SER A 48 -18.08 4.33 -9.94
N ILE A 49 -18.06 5.43 -10.68
CA ILE A 49 -19.25 6.12 -11.17
C ILE A 49 -19.12 6.25 -12.67
N GLY A 50 -20.07 5.74 -13.43
CA GLY A 50 -19.93 5.77 -14.88
C GLY A 50 -21.21 5.50 -15.64
N ILE A 51 -21.19 5.86 -16.91
CA ILE A 51 -22.27 5.60 -17.84
C ILE A 51 -21.87 4.44 -18.71
N LYS A 52 -22.71 3.40 -18.72
CA LYS A 52 -22.40 2.15 -19.40
C LYS A 52 -22.10 2.39 -20.88
N ASN A 53 -20.97 1.84 -21.32
CA ASN A 53 -20.48 1.91 -22.71
C ASN A 53 -20.09 3.31 -23.18
N LYS A 54 -19.98 4.29 -22.27
CA LYS A 54 -19.61 5.67 -22.59
C LYS A 54 -18.31 6.03 -21.87
N PRO A 55 -17.47 6.90 -22.47
CA PRO A 55 -16.25 7.41 -21.81
C PRO A 55 -16.57 8.49 -20.76
N VAL A 56 -17.71 8.37 -20.06
CA VAL A 56 -18.19 9.34 -19.07
C VAL A 56 -18.23 8.65 -17.71
N GLY A 57 -17.43 9.14 -16.77
CA GLY A 57 -17.31 8.56 -15.44
C GLY A 57 -16.26 9.24 -14.57
N THR A 58 -16.26 8.90 -13.29
CA THR A 58 -15.29 9.36 -12.28
C THR A 58 -15.24 8.34 -11.12
N VAL A 59 -14.53 8.68 -10.06
CA VAL A 59 -14.44 7.91 -8.82
C VAL A 59 -14.61 8.86 -7.63
N SER A 60 -15.30 8.44 -6.57
CA SER A 60 -15.43 9.26 -5.35
C SER A 60 -14.12 9.32 -4.54
N ASP A 61 -13.90 10.42 -3.83
CA ASP A 61 -12.73 10.64 -2.96
C ASP A 61 -12.85 9.86 -1.63
N SER A 62 -11.88 10.05 -0.72
CA SER A 62 -11.88 9.43 0.61
C SER A 62 -13.07 9.85 1.50
N ALA A 63 -13.71 10.97 1.20
CA ALA A 63 -14.91 11.47 1.86
C ALA A 63 -16.19 11.13 1.07
N GLY A 64 -16.12 10.20 0.11
CA GLY A 64 -17.23 9.79 -0.72
C GLY A 64 -17.71 10.86 -1.71
N ARG A 65 -17.04 12.00 -1.83
CA ARG A 65 -17.44 13.08 -2.75
C ARG A 65 -16.97 12.76 -4.15
N TYR A 66 -17.81 13.00 -5.16
CA TYR A 66 -17.45 12.81 -6.56
C TYR A 66 -17.76 14.05 -7.39
N SER A 67 -17.04 14.17 -8.51
CA SER A 67 -17.22 15.24 -9.50
C SER A 67 -17.20 14.64 -10.90
N LEU A 68 -18.37 14.50 -11.51
CA LEU A 68 -18.54 13.92 -12.84
C LEU A 68 -18.60 15.03 -13.89
N SER A 69 -17.60 15.10 -14.76
CA SER A 69 -17.59 15.99 -15.92
C SER A 69 -18.08 15.26 -17.17
N TYR A 70 -18.96 15.89 -17.94
CA TYR A 70 -19.51 15.33 -19.18
C TYR A 70 -19.99 16.43 -20.14
N LEU A 71 -20.07 16.11 -21.44
CA LEU A 71 -20.78 16.93 -22.43
C LEU A 71 -22.22 16.42 -22.58
N GLN A 72 -23.18 17.33 -22.75
CA GLN A 72 -24.58 16.93 -22.97
C GLN A 72 -24.78 16.03 -24.19
N THR A 73 -23.92 16.16 -25.21
CA THR A 73 -23.91 15.31 -26.40
C THR A 73 -23.45 13.88 -26.14
N ASP A 74 -22.71 13.63 -25.05
CA ASP A 74 -22.13 12.31 -24.77
C ASP A 74 -23.13 11.36 -24.11
N VAL A 75 -24.18 11.92 -23.50
CA VAL A 75 -25.16 11.22 -22.66
C VAL A 75 -26.58 11.50 -23.12
N ALA A 76 -27.28 10.45 -23.55
CA ALA A 76 -28.70 10.53 -23.89
C ALA A 76 -29.57 10.35 -22.64
N GLY A 77 -30.80 10.88 -22.66
CA GLY A 77 -31.74 10.76 -21.53
C GLY A 77 -32.05 9.31 -21.12
N LYS A 78 -32.02 8.38 -22.09
CA LYS A 78 -32.22 6.93 -21.88
C LYS A 78 -30.99 6.19 -21.33
N ASP A 79 -29.84 6.84 -21.24
CA ASP A 79 -28.64 6.21 -20.69
C ASP A 79 -28.82 5.97 -19.19
N SER A 80 -28.06 5.02 -18.64
CA SER A 80 -28.07 4.75 -17.20
C SER A 80 -26.71 5.02 -16.60
N ILE A 81 -26.71 5.67 -15.45
CA ILE A 81 -25.54 5.84 -14.59
C ILE A 81 -25.47 4.69 -13.59
N PHE A 82 -24.25 4.22 -13.36
CA PHE A 82 -23.92 3.12 -12.46
C PHE A 82 -23.00 3.64 -11.36
N PHE A 83 -23.26 3.17 -10.14
CA PHE A 83 -22.40 3.34 -8.98
C PHE A 83 -22.01 1.95 -8.50
N SER A 84 -20.73 1.62 -8.57
CA SER A 84 -20.22 0.30 -8.25
C SER A 84 -19.07 0.39 -7.24
N ALA A 85 -19.12 -0.46 -6.23
CA ALA A 85 -18.08 -0.64 -5.23
C ALA A 85 -18.00 -2.13 -4.86
N VAL A 86 -16.79 -2.65 -4.67
CA VAL A 86 -16.61 -4.06 -4.29
C VAL A 86 -17.23 -4.30 -2.93
N GLY A 87 -17.98 -5.39 -2.78
CA GLY A 87 -18.74 -5.70 -1.55
C GLY A 87 -20.12 -5.04 -1.47
N TYR A 88 -20.47 -4.15 -2.40
CA TYR A 88 -21.76 -3.46 -2.44
C TYR A 88 -22.60 -3.89 -3.64
N LYS A 89 -23.94 -3.81 -3.48
CA LYS A 89 -24.85 -3.92 -4.62
C LYS A 89 -24.73 -2.68 -5.48
N SER A 90 -24.39 -2.84 -6.75
CA SER A 90 -24.32 -1.73 -7.69
C SER A 90 -25.67 -1.03 -7.81
N VAL A 91 -25.66 0.30 -7.73
CA VAL A 91 -26.85 1.12 -7.93
C VAL A 91 -26.87 1.54 -9.39
N LYS A 92 -28.00 1.28 -10.06
CA LYS A 92 -28.28 1.73 -11.42
C LYS A 92 -29.41 2.74 -11.38
N MET A 93 -29.24 3.87 -12.07
CA MET A 93 -30.29 4.88 -12.22
C MET A 93 -30.36 5.34 -13.66
N ASP A 94 -31.57 5.63 -14.15
CA ASP A 94 -31.75 6.31 -15.42
C ASP A 94 -31.21 7.74 -15.32
N TRP A 95 -30.58 8.22 -16.39
CA TRP A 95 -29.86 9.48 -16.38
C TRP A 95 -30.76 10.68 -16.05
N GLU A 96 -31.93 10.79 -16.66
CA GLU A 96 -32.87 11.88 -16.38
C GLU A 96 -33.37 11.86 -14.93
N SER A 97 -33.62 10.67 -14.39
CA SER A 97 -34.03 10.48 -12.99
C SER A 97 -32.90 10.87 -12.05
N PHE A 98 -31.67 10.47 -12.36
CA PHE A 98 -30.47 10.85 -11.61
C PHE A 98 -30.29 12.37 -11.55
N LEU A 99 -30.47 13.07 -12.67
CA LEU A 99 -30.36 14.54 -12.74
C LEU A 99 -31.33 15.27 -11.78
N LYS A 100 -32.47 14.67 -11.44
CA LYS A 100 -33.47 15.24 -10.51
C LYS A 100 -33.20 14.95 -9.02
N THR A 101 -32.24 14.07 -8.69
CA THR A 101 -31.92 13.73 -7.30
C THR A 101 -31.01 14.75 -6.60
N GLU A 102 -30.91 14.66 -5.27
CA GLU A 102 -29.98 15.45 -4.45
C GLU A 102 -28.50 15.05 -4.62
N LYS A 103 -28.18 14.10 -5.50
CA LYS A 103 -26.83 13.60 -5.76
C LYS A 103 -26.14 12.98 -4.54
N LEU A 104 -26.92 12.58 -3.54
CA LEU A 104 -26.52 11.72 -2.44
C LEU A 104 -26.95 10.29 -2.74
N ILE A 105 -25.99 9.40 -2.99
CA ILE A 105 -26.23 8.03 -3.44
C ILE A 105 -25.85 7.04 -2.34
N LYS A 106 -26.82 6.23 -1.92
CA LYS A 106 -26.63 5.19 -0.91
C LYS A 106 -26.35 3.85 -1.58
N LEU A 107 -25.26 3.20 -1.21
CA LEU A 107 -24.98 1.82 -1.62
C LEU A 107 -25.15 0.90 -0.41
N TYR A 108 -25.76 -0.25 -0.60
CA TYR A 108 -25.94 -1.26 0.45
C TYR A 108 -25.02 -2.43 0.21
N GLU A 109 -24.45 -2.97 1.28
CA GLU A 109 -23.63 -4.18 1.21
C GLU A 109 -24.39 -5.31 0.50
N SER A 110 -23.66 -6.07 -0.31
CA SER A 110 -24.15 -7.30 -0.90
C SER A 110 -23.69 -8.45 -0.02
N PRO A 111 -24.53 -8.95 0.92
CA PRO A 111 -24.16 -10.11 1.72
C PRO A 111 -23.97 -11.31 0.77
N GLN A 112 -22.73 -11.74 0.60
CA GLN A 112 -22.43 -13.03 0.00
C GLN A 112 -22.03 -13.98 1.12
N THR A 113 -22.78 -15.08 1.22
CA THR A 113 -22.42 -16.22 2.05
C THR A 113 -21.07 -16.73 1.55
N LEU A 114 -20.05 -16.66 2.39
CA LEU A 114 -18.76 -17.30 2.10
C LEU A 114 -19.03 -18.81 2.02
N GLU A 115 -19.12 -19.36 0.80
CA GLU A 115 -19.07 -20.81 0.63
C GLU A 115 -17.69 -21.27 1.12
N MET A 116 -17.67 -21.87 2.30
CA MET A 116 -16.52 -22.61 2.79
C MET A 116 -16.24 -23.73 1.79
N VAL A 117 -15.25 -23.51 0.94
CA VAL A 117 -14.64 -24.61 0.19
C VAL A 117 -13.42 -25.00 1.01
N ASN A 118 -13.54 -26.09 1.76
CA ASN A 118 -12.42 -26.78 2.39
C ASN A 118 -11.50 -27.29 1.27
N ILE A 119 -10.61 -26.45 0.78
CA ILE A 119 -9.55 -26.89 -0.12
C ILE A 119 -8.36 -27.21 0.76
N LYS A 120 -8.14 -28.50 1.03
CA LYS A 120 -6.87 -29.00 1.60
C LYS A 120 -5.73 -28.52 0.71
N ALA A 121 -5.04 -27.46 1.16
CA ALA A 121 -3.85 -26.97 0.49
C ALA A 121 -2.70 -27.94 0.81
N ASN A 122 -2.52 -28.97 -0.03
CA ASN A 122 -1.18 -29.52 -0.22
C ASN A 122 -0.25 -28.37 -0.63
N PRO A 123 1.01 -28.29 -0.15
CA PRO A 123 1.92 -27.20 -0.48
C PRO A 123 2.02 -27.07 -2.01
N GLY A 124 1.26 -26.12 -2.53
CA GLY A 124 1.16 -25.86 -3.93
C GLY A 124 2.48 -25.31 -4.43
N GLN A 125 2.88 -25.68 -5.65
CA GLN A 125 4.01 -25.00 -6.27
C GLN A 125 3.69 -23.51 -6.38
N ILE A 126 4.59 -22.67 -5.86
CA ILE A 126 4.55 -21.23 -6.10
C ILE A 126 4.89 -21.03 -7.57
N LYS A 127 3.98 -20.37 -8.28
CA LYS A 127 4.13 -20.07 -9.70
C LYS A 127 3.92 -18.59 -9.92
N LYS A 128 4.62 -18.08 -10.93
CA LYS A 128 4.47 -16.71 -11.42
C LYS A 128 3.72 -16.74 -12.73
N TYR A 129 2.71 -15.89 -12.84
CA TYR A 129 1.90 -15.73 -14.05
C TYR A 129 2.10 -14.32 -14.57
N GLY A 130 2.42 -14.22 -15.84
CA GLY A 130 2.74 -12.97 -16.49
C GLY A 130 4.21 -12.57 -16.36
N ARG A 131 4.50 -11.28 -16.45
CA ARG A 131 5.86 -10.70 -16.45
C ARG A 131 5.82 -9.28 -15.94
N SER A 132 6.67 -8.95 -14.97
CA SER A 132 6.83 -7.59 -14.46
C SER A 132 8.03 -6.85 -15.07
N ASN A 133 8.88 -7.58 -15.82
CA ASN A 133 10.11 -7.08 -16.43
C ASN A 133 10.27 -7.58 -17.87
N ALA A 134 10.93 -6.78 -18.71
CA ALA A 134 11.33 -7.17 -20.06
C ALA A 134 12.60 -6.40 -20.50
N SER A 135 13.39 -7.01 -21.38
CA SER A 135 14.59 -6.41 -21.99
C SER A 135 14.27 -5.32 -23.01
N LEU A 136 13.08 -5.37 -23.62
CA LEU A 136 12.55 -4.36 -24.51
C LEU A 136 11.24 -3.83 -23.92
N ILE A 137 11.11 -2.51 -23.76
CA ILE A 137 9.93 -1.89 -23.17
C ILE A 137 9.32 -0.94 -24.20
N PHE A 138 8.02 -1.10 -24.45
CA PHE A 138 7.25 -0.28 -25.38
C PHE A 138 6.19 0.53 -24.63
N PHE A 139 5.96 1.76 -25.09
CA PHE A 139 4.95 2.68 -24.59
C PHE A 139 3.96 2.99 -25.73
N PRO A 140 2.85 2.25 -25.84
CA PRO A 140 1.95 2.43 -26.97
C PRO A 140 1.37 3.86 -26.96
N ALA A 141 1.58 4.61 -28.04
CA ALA A 141 1.24 6.04 -28.13
C ALA A 141 -0.25 6.35 -27.91
N MET A 142 -1.14 5.38 -28.17
CA MET A 142 -2.60 5.53 -28.08
C MET A 142 -3.15 5.60 -26.65
N TYR A 143 -2.36 5.32 -25.61
CA TYR A 143 -2.83 5.46 -24.23
C TYR A 143 -2.92 6.92 -23.74
N LYS A 144 -2.53 7.92 -24.53
CA LYS A 144 -2.34 9.31 -24.03
C LYS A 144 -3.57 10.22 -24.10
N ASN A 145 -4.57 9.91 -24.92
CA ASN A 145 -5.66 10.87 -25.17
C ASN A 145 -6.81 10.69 -24.16
N ILE A 146 -6.75 11.44 -23.07
CA ILE A 146 -7.91 11.69 -22.21
C ILE A 146 -8.85 12.63 -22.99
N PRO A 147 -10.18 12.38 -23.03
CA PRO A 147 -11.11 13.34 -23.60
C PRO A 147 -10.94 14.72 -22.95
N LYS A 148 -11.03 15.80 -23.74
CA LYS A 148 -10.75 17.20 -23.34
C LYS A 148 -11.47 17.67 -22.06
N HIS A 149 -12.58 17.01 -21.71
CA HIS A 149 -13.43 17.32 -20.55
C HIS A 149 -13.54 16.13 -19.58
N SER A 150 -12.43 15.43 -19.34
CA SER A 150 -12.39 14.24 -18.47
C SER A 150 -11.12 14.24 -17.62
N ASP A 151 -11.17 13.58 -16.45
CA ASP A 151 -10.02 13.38 -15.57
C ASP A 151 -9.34 12.01 -15.79
N GLU A 152 -8.26 11.72 -15.07
CA GLU A 152 -7.60 10.40 -15.07
C GLU A 152 -8.37 9.36 -14.23
N LYS A 153 -9.28 9.78 -13.34
CA LYS A 153 -9.96 8.89 -12.40
C LYS A 153 -10.85 7.89 -13.13
N GLY A 154 -10.78 6.63 -12.71
CA GLY A 154 -11.52 5.52 -13.31
C GLY A 154 -10.90 4.97 -14.60
N ARG A 155 -9.79 5.55 -15.09
CA ARG A 155 -9.03 4.97 -16.20
C ARG A 155 -8.35 3.69 -15.75
N GLU A 156 -8.30 2.70 -16.64
CA GLU A 156 -7.91 1.35 -16.24
C GLU A 156 -7.14 0.63 -17.36
N GLN A 157 -6.05 -0.05 -16.99
CA GLN A 157 -5.25 -0.90 -17.87
C GLN A 157 -5.30 -2.34 -17.40
N ALA A 158 -5.44 -3.29 -18.33
CA ALA A 158 -5.57 -4.70 -18.02
C ALA A 158 -4.75 -5.60 -18.93
N THR A 159 -4.50 -6.82 -18.45
CA THR A 159 -3.94 -7.92 -19.24
C THR A 159 -4.62 -9.22 -18.87
N ILE A 160 -4.68 -10.14 -19.82
CA ILE A 160 -5.22 -11.49 -19.60
C ILE A 160 -4.06 -12.42 -19.26
N LEU A 161 -4.19 -13.09 -18.12
CA LEU A 161 -3.25 -14.08 -17.61
C LEU A 161 -3.89 -15.46 -17.70
N LYS A 162 -3.20 -16.40 -18.35
CA LYS A 162 -3.51 -17.82 -18.23
C LYS A 162 -2.96 -18.31 -16.90
N ILE A 163 -3.79 -18.99 -16.11
CA ILE A 163 -3.48 -19.42 -14.76
C ILE A 163 -3.85 -20.89 -14.55
N ASP A 164 -3.31 -21.50 -13.51
CA ASP A 164 -3.86 -22.76 -13.02
C ASP A 164 -5.28 -22.53 -12.46
N GLN A 165 -6.14 -23.55 -12.53
CA GLN A 165 -7.57 -23.43 -12.21
C GLN A 165 -7.86 -23.00 -10.77
N ASN A 166 -6.99 -23.40 -9.84
CA ASN A 166 -7.16 -23.11 -8.42
C ASN A 166 -5.88 -22.47 -7.90
N ILE A 167 -5.90 -21.16 -7.70
CA ILE A 167 -4.74 -20.42 -7.22
C ILE A 167 -5.10 -19.51 -6.05
N PHE A 168 -4.11 -19.33 -5.17
CA PHE A 168 -4.14 -18.35 -4.10
C PHE A 168 -3.13 -17.25 -4.40
N LEU A 169 -3.60 -16.01 -4.61
CA LEU A 169 -2.73 -14.89 -4.96
C LEU A 169 -1.87 -14.44 -3.77
N ARG A 170 -0.59 -14.20 -4.03
CA ARG A 170 0.39 -13.81 -3.01
C ARG A 170 0.95 -12.42 -3.26
N THR A 171 1.35 -12.12 -4.49
CA THR A 171 2.02 -10.85 -4.80
C THR A 171 1.61 -10.37 -6.17
N LEU A 172 1.39 -9.06 -6.30
CA LEU A 172 1.28 -8.37 -7.57
C LEU A 172 2.57 -7.58 -7.79
N SER A 173 3.19 -7.76 -8.94
CA SER A 173 4.41 -7.05 -9.35
C SER A 173 4.20 -6.37 -10.69
N PHE A 174 4.52 -5.08 -10.77
CA PHE A 174 4.45 -4.31 -12.00
C PHE A 174 5.48 -3.19 -12.00
N LYS A 175 5.61 -2.50 -13.13
CA LYS A 175 6.40 -1.28 -13.25
C LYS A 175 5.51 -0.11 -13.61
N ILE A 176 5.86 1.08 -13.14
CA ILE A 176 5.18 2.33 -13.49
C ILE A 176 6.17 3.29 -14.15
N ASN A 177 5.78 3.95 -15.25
CA ASN A 177 6.65 4.87 -15.99
C ASN A 177 6.05 6.27 -16.19
N ARG A 178 6.76 7.31 -15.70
CA ARG A 178 6.61 8.78 -15.86
C ARG A 178 5.20 9.35 -15.55
N ARG A 179 5.02 10.62 -15.13
CA ARG A 179 5.92 11.78 -15.22
C ARG A 179 5.89 12.70 -13.99
N THR A 180 4.84 12.69 -13.16
CA THR A 180 4.47 13.91 -12.43
C THR A 180 3.55 13.67 -11.24
N PHE A 181 3.72 12.62 -10.44
CA PHE A 181 2.91 12.46 -9.22
C PHE A 181 3.76 12.29 -7.98
N SER A 182 3.33 12.88 -6.86
CA SER A 182 3.82 12.56 -5.52
C SER A 182 3.22 11.24 -5.03
N ARG A 183 1.94 11.02 -5.35
CA ARG A 183 1.16 9.86 -4.97
C ARG A 183 0.15 9.50 -6.07
N ILE A 184 0.01 8.21 -6.35
CA ILE A 184 -1.11 7.66 -7.12
C ILE A 184 -1.79 6.56 -6.33
N LYS A 185 -3.11 6.62 -6.21
CA LYS A 185 -3.93 5.58 -5.59
C LYS A 185 -4.51 4.70 -6.69
N LEU A 186 -4.21 3.41 -6.60
CA LEU A 186 -4.63 2.41 -7.57
C LEU A 186 -5.56 1.40 -6.92
N ARG A 187 -6.57 0.98 -7.68
CA ARG A 187 -7.39 -0.19 -7.41
C ARG A 187 -6.96 -1.33 -8.33
N MET A 188 -6.71 -2.50 -7.76
CA MET A 188 -6.58 -3.73 -8.52
C MET A 188 -7.95 -4.37 -8.71
N ASN A 189 -8.32 -4.72 -9.94
CA ASN A 189 -9.47 -5.56 -10.22
C ASN A 189 -9.05 -6.90 -10.83
N ILE A 190 -9.89 -7.91 -10.62
CA ILE A 190 -9.80 -9.19 -11.31
C ILE A 190 -11.16 -9.52 -11.90
N TYR A 191 -11.16 -9.85 -13.19
CA TYR A 191 -12.36 -10.24 -13.91
C TYR A 191 -12.25 -11.66 -14.46
N SER A 192 -13.39 -12.33 -14.55
CA SER A 192 -13.55 -13.45 -15.47
C SER A 192 -13.35 -12.98 -16.91
N VAL A 193 -12.89 -13.89 -17.78
CA VAL A 193 -12.67 -13.59 -19.19
C VAL A 193 -13.77 -14.22 -20.03
N LYS A 194 -14.35 -13.44 -20.93
CA LYS A 194 -15.29 -13.92 -21.96
C LYS A 194 -14.85 -13.33 -23.30
N GLU A 195 -14.69 -14.18 -24.32
CA GLU A 195 -14.30 -13.75 -25.68
C GLU A 195 -12.99 -12.92 -25.72
N GLY A 196 -12.07 -13.23 -24.81
CA GLY A 196 -10.79 -12.53 -24.69
C GLY A 196 -10.92 -11.07 -24.20
N LEU A 197 -11.97 -10.77 -23.43
CA LEU A 197 -12.20 -9.49 -22.77
C LEU A 197 -12.60 -9.68 -21.29
N PRO A 198 -12.34 -8.69 -20.42
CA PRO A 198 -12.79 -8.72 -19.03
C PRO A 198 -14.32 -8.63 -18.98
N ASN A 199 -14.96 -9.50 -18.20
CA ASN A 199 -16.42 -9.64 -18.13
C ASN A 199 -17.00 -9.26 -16.76
N GLN A 200 -16.92 -10.16 -15.78
CA GLN A 200 -17.48 -9.93 -14.42
C GLN A 200 -16.36 -9.86 -13.39
N SER A 201 -16.45 -8.92 -12.46
CA SER A 201 -15.53 -8.86 -11.32
C SER A 201 -15.67 -10.14 -10.49
N ILE A 202 -14.53 -10.72 -10.10
CA ILE A 202 -14.47 -11.90 -9.23
C ILE A 202 -13.83 -11.59 -7.87
N LEU A 203 -13.50 -10.32 -7.60
CA LEU A 203 -13.05 -9.89 -6.28
C LEU A 203 -14.24 -9.70 -5.33
N GLN A 204 -14.08 -10.20 -4.11
CA GLN A 204 -15.06 -10.04 -3.03
C GLN A 204 -14.72 -8.87 -2.10
N LYS A 205 -13.46 -8.43 -2.08
CA LYS A 205 -12.95 -7.32 -1.28
C LYS A 205 -12.20 -6.34 -2.17
N ASP A 206 -12.29 -5.05 -1.85
CA ASP A 206 -11.58 -4.02 -2.59
C ASP A 206 -10.07 -4.14 -2.34
N VAL A 207 -9.26 -3.96 -3.38
CA VAL A 207 -7.80 -4.06 -3.33
C VAL A 207 -7.24 -2.71 -3.76
N VAL A 208 -7.01 -1.84 -2.79
CA VAL A 208 -6.58 -0.45 -3.01
C VAL A 208 -5.24 -0.20 -2.34
N PHE A 209 -4.32 0.44 -3.05
CA PHE A 209 -2.99 0.76 -2.54
C PHE A 209 -2.46 2.06 -3.14
N ASP A 210 -1.59 2.73 -2.38
CA ASP A 210 -0.87 3.91 -2.85
C ASP A 210 0.50 3.52 -3.42
N VAL A 211 0.89 4.18 -4.50
CA VAL A 211 2.25 4.20 -5.00
C VAL A 211 2.80 5.61 -4.78
N ILE A 212 3.80 5.72 -3.92
CA ILE A 212 4.39 6.99 -3.48
C ILE A 212 5.77 7.17 -4.12
N GLY A 213 6.04 8.39 -4.59
CA GLY A 213 7.34 8.84 -5.08
C GLY A 213 7.37 9.11 -6.58
N ASN A 214 8.44 9.74 -7.02
CA ASN A 214 8.67 10.11 -8.41
C ASN A 214 9.34 8.96 -9.20
N THR A 215 9.30 9.05 -10.52
CA THR A 215 10.06 8.14 -11.42
C THR A 215 10.87 8.98 -12.39
N GLU A 216 12.16 8.68 -12.51
CA GLU A 216 13.01 9.28 -13.52
C GLU A 216 12.57 8.92 -14.95
N VAL A 217 13.01 9.75 -15.88
CA VAL A 217 12.71 9.65 -17.30
C VAL A 217 13.21 8.34 -17.88
N GLY A 218 12.30 7.47 -18.33
CA GLY A 218 12.70 6.25 -19.03
C GLY A 218 13.22 5.15 -18.10
N MET A 219 13.11 5.32 -16.78
CA MET A 219 13.41 4.30 -15.78
C MET A 219 12.12 3.90 -15.03
N PRO A 220 11.36 2.90 -15.52
CA PRO A 220 10.15 2.46 -14.85
C PRO A 220 10.46 1.87 -13.46
N ARG A 221 9.82 2.38 -12.42
CA ARG A 221 10.02 1.94 -11.03
C ARG A 221 9.26 0.64 -10.77
N PRO A 222 9.89 -0.38 -10.18
CA PRO A 222 9.18 -1.58 -9.76
C PRO A 222 8.27 -1.30 -8.55
N VAL A 223 7.08 -1.89 -8.58
CA VAL A 223 6.09 -1.87 -7.50
C VAL A 223 5.72 -3.31 -7.20
N ASN A 224 5.75 -3.69 -5.92
CA ASN A 224 5.34 -4.99 -5.44
C ASN A 224 4.30 -4.80 -4.34
N ILE A 225 3.13 -5.40 -4.51
CA ILE A 225 2.00 -5.35 -3.58
C ILE A 225 1.78 -6.75 -3.04
N ASP A 226 1.79 -6.87 -1.71
CA ASP A 226 1.40 -8.12 -1.05
C ASP A 226 -0.12 -8.30 -1.11
N LEU A 227 -0.54 -9.38 -1.74
CA LEU A 227 -1.95 -9.75 -1.92
C LEU A 227 -2.46 -10.73 -0.86
N ARG A 228 -1.56 -11.32 -0.05
CA ARG A 228 -1.94 -12.29 0.99
C ARG A 228 -2.99 -11.74 1.99
N PRO A 229 -2.93 -10.46 2.43
CA PRO A 229 -3.94 -9.91 3.34
C PRO A 229 -5.36 -9.89 2.75
N TYR A 230 -5.48 -9.85 1.42
CA TYR A 230 -6.77 -9.80 0.73
C TYR A 230 -7.40 -11.18 0.52
N GLN A 231 -6.64 -12.26 0.78
CA GLN A 231 -7.09 -13.65 0.70
C GLN A 231 -7.78 -14.02 -0.61
N ILE A 232 -7.19 -13.63 -1.74
CA ILE A 232 -7.84 -13.79 -3.04
C ILE A 232 -7.60 -15.22 -3.55
N HIS A 233 -8.66 -16.03 -3.50
CA HIS A 233 -8.72 -17.35 -4.10
C HIS A 233 -9.45 -17.31 -5.44
N ILE A 234 -8.82 -17.83 -6.48
CA ILE A 234 -9.43 -17.98 -7.80
C ILE A 234 -9.65 -19.46 -8.03
N LYS A 235 -10.90 -19.85 -8.26
CA LYS A 235 -11.34 -21.26 -8.41
C LYS A 235 -11.96 -21.48 -9.79
N GLY A 236 -11.61 -22.60 -10.42
CA GLY A 236 -12.12 -23.02 -11.72
C GLY A 236 -11.73 -22.18 -12.94
N GLN A 237 -11.14 -20.99 -12.77
CA GLN A 237 -10.78 -20.10 -13.89
C GLN A 237 -9.47 -20.54 -14.54
N LYS A 238 -9.46 -20.75 -15.86
CA LYS A 238 -8.23 -21.04 -16.63
C LYS A 238 -7.49 -19.78 -17.07
N GLU A 239 -8.20 -18.67 -17.07
CA GLU A 239 -7.67 -17.36 -17.40
C GLU A 239 -8.44 -16.30 -16.63
N ILE A 240 -7.74 -15.21 -16.32
CA ILE A 240 -8.29 -14.04 -15.65
C ILE A 240 -7.81 -12.78 -16.35
N ALA A 241 -8.61 -11.72 -16.31
CA ALA A 241 -8.12 -10.39 -16.62
C ALA A 241 -7.77 -9.68 -15.31
N ILE A 242 -6.52 -9.28 -15.16
CA ILE A 242 -6.07 -8.43 -14.05
C ILE A 242 -5.90 -7.01 -14.57
N SER A 243 -6.32 -6.04 -13.76
CA SER A 243 -6.25 -4.64 -14.14
C SER A 243 -5.90 -3.73 -12.98
N LEU A 244 -5.36 -2.55 -13.31
CA LEU A 244 -5.13 -1.46 -12.38
C LEU A 244 -5.90 -0.22 -12.85
N ALA A 245 -6.75 0.29 -11.98
CA ALA A 245 -7.55 1.49 -12.18
C ALA A 245 -7.08 2.63 -11.29
N ILE A 246 -7.08 3.86 -11.83
CA ILE A 246 -6.69 5.06 -11.09
C ILE A 246 -7.89 5.51 -10.25
N LEU A 247 -7.73 5.57 -8.92
CA LEU A 247 -8.75 6.12 -8.03
C LEU A 247 -8.49 7.59 -7.73
N ASP A 248 -7.23 7.93 -7.53
CA ASP A 248 -6.81 9.27 -7.18
C ASP A 248 -5.36 9.53 -7.57
N LEU A 249 -5.03 10.79 -7.79
CA LEU A 249 -3.73 11.20 -8.26
C LEU A 249 -3.38 12.59 -7.73
N GLU A 250 -2.22 12.69 -7.09
CA GLU A 250 -1.63 13.96 -6.67
C GLU A 250 -0.47 14.31 -7.60
N PRO A 251 -0.60 15.35 -8.45
CA PRO A 251 0.47 15.77 -9.31
C PRO A 251 1.61 16.43 -8.54
N LEU A 252 2.83 16.40 -9.09
CA LEU A 252 3.97 17.15 -8.57
C LEU A 252 3.74 18.67 -8.73
N PRO A 253 4.17 19.50 -7.75
CA PRO A 253 4.04 20.95 -7.85
C PRO A 253 4.70 21.51 -9.12
N GLY A 254 3.96 22.35 -9.86
CA GLY A 254 4.46 23.02 -11.06
C GLY A 254 4.33 22.23 -12.37
N ASP A 255 3.86 20.99 -12.33
CA ASP A 255 3.58 20.23 -13.56
C ASP A 255 2.08 20.19 -13.87
N SER A 256 1.70 20.80 -14.98
CA SER A 256 0.32 20.88 -15.47
C SER A 256 -0.07 19.72 -16.38
N THR A 257 0.82 18.74 -16.61
CA THR A 257 0.52 17.60 -17.48
C THR A 257 -0.36 16.59 -16.73
N GLN A 258 -1.61 16.45 -17.18
CA GLN A 258 -2.61 15.52 -16.63
C GLN A 258 -2.34 14.04 -16.94
N SER A 259 -1.13 13.65 -17.36
CA SER A 259 -0.84 12.31 -17.90
C SER A 259 -0.04 11.47 -16.93
N ALA A 260 -0.72 10.66 -16.12
CA ALA A 260 -0.15 10.28 -14.82
C ALA A 260 0.09 8.79 -14.56
N PHE A 261 -0.33 7.91 -15.45
CA PHE A 261 -0.23 6.48 -15.20
C PHE A 261 -0.04 5.67 -16.47
N PHE A 262 1.07 4.94 -16.54
CA PHE A 262 1.30 3.92 -17.55
C PHE A 262 2.07 2.75 -16.96
N ILE A 263 1.47 1.57 -17.03
CA ILE A 263 2.19 0.32 -16.90
C ILE A 263 2.84 0.03 -18.27
N PRO A 264 4.17 -0.16 -18.33
CA PRO A 264 4.84 -0.45 -19.59
C PRO A 264 4.32 -1.77 -20.20
N SER A 265 4.43 -1.87 -21.52
CA SER A 265 4.05 -3.07 -22.25
C SER A 265 5.24 -3.69 -22.97
N PHE A 266 5.19 -4.98 -23.18
CA PHE A 266 6.11 -5.75 -24.01
C PHE A 266 5.47 -6.07 -25.37
N PRO A 267 6.16 -5.85 -26.50
CA PRO A 267 5.64 -6.27 -27.81
C PRO A 267 5.43 -7.79 -27.88
N GLY A 268 4.27 -8.25 -28.35
CA GLY A 268 3.96 -9.67 -28.44
C GLY A 268 2.89 -9.96 -29.49
N PRO A 269 3.21 -10.60 -30.63
CA PRO A 269 2.35 -10.66 -31.82
C PRO A 269 1.02 -11.41 -31.62
N LEU A 270 0.90 -12.21 -30.56
CA LEU A 270 -0.27 -13.05 -30.25
C LEU A 270 -0.95 -12.65 -28.94
N ARG A 271 -0.62 -11.48 -28.39
CA ARG A 271 -1.19 -10.97 -27.14
C ARG A 271 -1.74 -9.57 -27.35
N SER A 272 -2.65 -9.20 -26.46
CA SER A 272 -3.20 -7.85 -26.41
C SER A 272 -3.23 -7.37 -24.97
N SER A 273 -2.74 -6.15 -24.74
CA SER A 273 -3.10 -5.40 -23.55
C SER A 273 -4.47 -4.75 -23.77
N LEU A 274 -5.13 -4.42 -22.68
CA LEU A 274 -6.49 -3.93 -22.67
C LEU A 274 -6.54 -2.62 -21.89
N TYR A 275 -7.48 -1.76 -22.22
CA TYR A 275 -7.79 -0.60 -21.39
C TYR A 275 -9.20 -0.12 -21.58
N ARG A 276 -9.63 0.74 -20.67
CA ARG A 276 -10.79 1.58 -20.83
C ARG A 276 -10.52 2.93 -20.21
N ILE A 277 -11.13 3.96 -20.77
CA ILE A 277 -10.89 5.34 -20.36
C ILE A 277 -11.64 5.65 -19.05
N LYS A 278 -12.75 4.92 -18.77
CA LYS A 278 -13.55 5.00 -17.55
C LYS A 278 -14.07 3.63 -17.12
N GLY A 279 -14.38 3.48 -15.83
CA GLY A 279 -14.80 2.22 -15.19
C GLY A 279 -16.07 1.55 -15.73
N GLU A 280 -16.85 2.22 -16.59
CA GLU A 280 -18.03 1.64 -17.27
C GLU A 280 -17.94 1.73 -18.81
N ALA A 281 -16.81 2.25 -19.33
CA ALA A 281 -16.58 2.33 -20.76
C ALA A 281 -16.23 0.95 -21.35
N GLN A 282 -16.44 0.81 -22.66
CA GLN A 282 -16.06 -0.39 -23.41
C GLN A 282 -14.55 -0.63 -23.33
N TRP A 283 -14.17 -1.91 -23.18
CA TRP A 283 -12.78 -2.33 -23.24
C TRP A 283 -12.25 -2.21 -24.67
N GLN A 284 -11.05 -1.65 -24.77
CA GLN A 284 -10.31 -1.49 -26.03
C GLN A 284 -9.08 -2.39 -26.00
N LYS A 285 -8.82 -3.06 -27.14
CA LYS A 285 -7.64 -3.92 -27.32
C LYS A 285 -6.51 -3.10 -27.93
N VAL A 286 -5.32 -3.23 -27.38
CA VAL A 286 -4.08 -2.83 -28.06
C VAL A 286 -3.45 -4.11 -28.58
N SER A 287 -3.37 -4.23 -29.91
CA SER A 287 -2.80 -5.39 -30.57
C SER A 287 -1.29 -5.45 -30.38
N SER A 288 -0.75 -6.66 -30.46
CA SER A 288 0.69 -6.90 -30.44
C SER A 288 1.40 -6.42 -29.18
N SER A 289 0.70 -6.36 -28.04
CA SER A 289 1.24 -5.87 -26.77
C SER A 289 0.84 -6.76 -25.60
N TYR A 290 1.67 -6.75 -24.56
CA TYR A 290 1.45 -7.48 -23.32
C TYR A 290 1.82 -6.57 -22.14
N LEU A 291 0.86 -6.24 -21.28
CA LEU A 291 1.10 -5.37 -20.13
C LEU A 291 2.06 -6.05 -19.14
N LEU A 292 3.06 -5.31 -18.65
CA LEU A 292 4.04 -5.83 -17.71
C LEU A 292 3.49 -5.91 -16.28
N ILE A 293 2.57 -6.85 -16.08
CA ILE A 293 2.04 -7.27 -14.79
C ILE A 293 2.40 -8.75 -14.58
N GLU A 294 2.90 -9.06 -13.39
CA GLU A 294 3.13 -10.41 -12.88
C GLU A 294 2.33 -10.61 -11.59
N ILE A 295 1.74 -11.78 -11.44
CA ILE A 295 1.22 -12.25 -10.16
C ILE A 295 1.99 -13.49 -9.73
N GLU A 296 2.34 -13.55 -8.45
CA GLU A 296 2.79 -14.77 -7.81
C GLU A 296 1.59 -15.41 -7.10
N ALA A 297 1.40 -16.71 -7.30
CA ALA A 297 0.33 -17.45 -6.66
C ALA A 297 0.73 -18.89 -6.30
N SER A 298 0.07 -19.45 -5.29
CA SER A 298 0.22 -20.87 -4.93
C SER A 298 -0.81 -21.69 -5.71
N SER A 299 -0.37 -22.70 -6.46
CA SER A 299 -1.25 -23.58 -7.26
C SER A 299 -1.75 -24.77 -6.46
N ILE A 300 -3.07 -24.94 -6.36
CA ILE A 300 -3.68 -26.04 -5.59
C ILE A 300 -4.06 -27.17 -6.55
N LYS A 301 -3.36 -28.32 -6.47
CA LYS A 301 -3.71 -29.51 -7.27
C LYS A 301 -5.01 -30.12 -6.74
N SER A 302 -5.97 -30.36 -7.62
CA SER A 302 -7.15 -31.17 -7.33
C SER A 302 -6.74 -32.64 -7.15
N GLY A 303 -6.67 -33.11 -5.90
CA GLY A 303 -6.56 -34.53 -5.59
C GLY A 303 -7.95 -35.18 -5.54
N LYS A 304 -8.07 -36.44 -6.01
CA LYS A 304 -9.28 -37.26 -5.87
C LYS A 304 -9.70 -37.32 -4.39
N GLU A 305 -11.00 -37.16 -4.15
CA GLU A 305 -11.63 -37.42 -2.86
C GLU A 305 -11.32 -38.85 -2.42
N SER A 306 -10.61 -39.00 -1.30
CA SER A 306 -10.55 -40.26 -0.56
C SER A 306 -10.91 -40.02 0.90
N ALA A 307 -11.84 -40.83 1.37
CA ALA A 307 -12.37 -40.83 2.71
C ALA A 307 -11.30 -41.11 3.78
N THR A 308 -11.57 -40.57 4.97
CA THR A 308 -11.00 -40.93 6.28
C THR A 308 -9.48 -40.87 6.42
N ASP A 309 -8.97 -39.71 6.86
CA ASP A 309 -8.06 -39.71 8.01
C ASP A 309 -8.13 -38.34 8.72
N ASN A 310 -8.49 -38.38 10.00
CA ASN A 310 -8.64 -37.22 10.88
C ASN A 310 -7.25 -36.85 11.41
N ARG A 311 -6.49 -36.04 10.66
CA ARG A 311 -5.38 -35.21 11.17
C ARG A 311 -4.80 -34.34 10.05
N SER A 312 -4.39 -33.13 10.45
CA SER A 312 -3.73 -32.05 9.70
C SER A 312 -4.63 -31.16 8.81
N ASP A 313 -5.34 -30.25 9.48
CA ASP A 313 -5.85 -29.01 8.88
C ASP A 313 -4.74 -27.94 8.87
N SER A 314 -4.69 -27.14 7.81
CA SER A 314 -3.63 -26.14 7.60
C SER A 314 -3.68 -25.05 8.70
N GLU A 315 -2.53 -24.69 9.27
CA GLU A 315 -2.41 -23.78 10.43
C GLU A 315 -3.22 -22.48 10.27
N THR A 316 -3.37 -21.96 9.04
CA THR A 316 -4.07 -20.70 8.76
C THR A 316 -5.61 -20.80 8.83
N GLU A 317 -6.21 -21.96 8.53
CA GLU A 317 -7.66 -22.21 8.68
C GLU A 317 -8.06 -22.42 10.15
N ILE A 318 -7.18 -23.04 10.95
CA ILE A 318 -7.33 -23.10 12.41
C ILE A 318 -7.27 -21.69 12.99
N ILE A 319 -6.42 -20.82 12.42
CA ILE A 319 -6.19 -19.46 12.93
C ILE A 319 -7.40 -18.54 12.73
N GLN A 320 -8.12 -18.61 11.60
CA GLN A 320 -9.21 -17.66 11.33
C GLN A 320 -10.56 -18.06 11.94
N ASN A 321 -10.83 -19.36 12.07
CA ASN A 321 -12.04 -19.87 12.71
C ASN A 321 -11.94 -19.93 14.25
N ASN A 322 -10.77 -19.56 14.80
CA ASN A 322 -10.54 -19.42 16.21
C ASN A 322 -10.31 -17.94 16.54
N PRO A 323 -11.25 -17.25 17.21
CA PRO A 323 -11.10 -15.84 17.59
C PRO A 323 -9.79 -15.55 18.33
N ALA A 324 -9.27 -16.51 19.09
CA ALA A 324 -8.00 -16.38 19.79
C ALA A 324 -6.78 -16.32 18.86
N LEU A 325 -6.88 -16.94 17.69
CA LEU A 325 -5.81 -16.98 16.69
C LEU A 325 -5.97 -15.88 15.64
N SER A 326 -7.19 -15.50 15.26
CA SER A 326 -7.44 -14.37 14.34
C SER A 326 -6.96 -13.05 14.94
N GLY A 327 -7.08 -12.89 16.26
CA GLY A 327 -6.51 -11.78 17.03
C GLY A 327 -4.99 -11.73 17.08
N LEU A 328 -4.26 -12.70 16.48
CA LEU A 328 -2.80 -12.67 16.33
C LEU A 328 -2.36 -11.99 15.03
N LEU A 329 -3.27 -11.79 14.07
CA LEU A 329 -2.97 -11.20 12.78
C LEU A 329 -3.04 -9.67 12.85
N TYR A 330 -2.03 -8.99 12.31
CA TYR A 330 -2.02 -7.53 12.21
C TYR A 330 -3.28 -7.01 11.49
N GLY A 331 -3.91 -5.98 12.05
CA GLY A 331 -5.13 -5.36 11.49
C GLY A 331 -6.45 -5.98 11.96
N ASN A 332 -6.40 -7.09 12.71
CA ASN A 332 -7.59 -7.75 13.29
C ASN A 332 -7.84 -7.39 14.76
N ASN A 333 -7.18 -6.36 15.29
CA ASN A 333 -7.44 -5.83 16.63
C ASN A 333 -7.82 -4.35 16.59
N GLN A 334 -8.44 -3.88 17.68
CA GLN A 334 -8.67 -2.46 17.91
C GLN A 334 -7.55 -1.96 18.82
N GLY A 335 -6.58 -1.25 18.25
CA GLY A 335 -5.57 -0.57 19.07
C GLY A 335 -6.15 0.51 19.96
N LYS A 336 -5.36 0.97 20.92
CA LYS A 336 -5.76 1.93 21.96
C LYS A 336 -4.71 3.02 22.09
N HIS A 337 -5.13 4.17 22.62
CA HIS A 337 -4.23 5.27 22.96
C HIS A 337 -3.93 5.28 24.46
N ILE A 338 -2.67 5.53 24.80
CA ILE A 338 -2.23 5.84 26.17
C ILE A 338 -1.78 7.29 26.20
N LYS A 339 -2.33 8.06 27.14
CA LYS A 339 -1.90 9.43 27.38
C LYS A 339 -0.48 9.43 27.95
N VAL A 340 0.36 10.26 27.34
CA VAL A 340 1.72 10.55 27.80
C VAL A 340 1.86 12.07 27.93
N ASP A 341 3.01 12.55 28.42
CA ASP A 341 3.24 13.99 28.55
C ASP A 341 3.05 14.71 27.20
N GLN A 342 2.06 15.61 27.13
CA GLN A 342 1.70 16.38 25.93
C GLN A 342 1.54 15.53 24.65
N GLY A 343 0.97 14.33 24.74
CA GLY A 343 0.74 13.47 23.57
C GLY A 343 -0.01 12.19 23.90
N GLU A 344 -0.23 11.37 22.88
CA GLU A 344 -0.87 10.07 23.03
C GLU A 344 -0.12 9.02 22.18
N ILE A 345 0.17 7.88 22.79
CA ILE A 345 0.81 6.75 22.11
C ILE A 345 -0.24 5.72 21.75
N TYR A 346 -0.41 5.50 20.45
CA TYR A 346 -1.21 4.41 19.93
C TYR A 346 -0.43 3.10 20.01
N TYR A 347 -1.12 2.06 20.47
CA TYR A 347 -0.57 0.71 20.49
C TYR A 347 -1.61 -0.34 20.11
N GLU A 348 -1.10 -1.47 19.66
CA GLU A 348 -1.86 -2.67 19.39
C GLU A 348 -1.26 -3.84 20.18
N SER A 349 -2.10 -4.79 20.60
CA SER A 349 -1.66 -5.96 21.39
C SER A 349 -2.12 -7.25 20.74
N TYR A 350 -1.20 -8.22 20.69
CA TYR A 350 -1.37 -9.50 20.01
C TYR A 350 -0.82 -10.63 20.89
N GLY A 351 -1.50 -11.77 20.91
CA GLY A 351 -1.03 -12.94 21.65
C GLY A 351 -1.10 -12.79 23.16
N GLN A 352 -0.46 -13.74 23.84
CA GLN A 352 -0.43 -13.88 25.29
C GLN A 352 0.96 -14.33 25.75
N GLY A 353 1.23 -14.27 27.05
CA GLY A 353 2.50 -14.68 27.64
C GLY A 353 3.41 -13.49 27.97
N SER A 354 4.73 -13.73 27.96
CA SER A 354 5.71 -12.70 28.33
C SER A 354 5.62 -11.48 27.39
N PRO A 355 5.66 -10.25 27.93
CA PRO A 355 5.50 -9.05 27.12
C PRO A 355 6.71 -8.79 26.23
N LEU A 356 6.44 -8.49 24.96
CA LEU A 356 7.43 -8.11 23.95
C LEU A 356 6.97 -6.82 23.27
N PHE A 357 7.72 -5.73 23.43
CA PHE A 357 7.42 -4.47 22.77
C PHE A 357 8.12 -4.37 21.41
N LEU A 358 7.40 -3.93 20.38
CA LEU A 358 7.95 -3.67 19.05
C LEU A 358 8.02 -2.15 18.81
N LEU A 359 9.22 -1.66 18.45
CA LEU A 359 9.53 -0.24 18.24
C LEU A 359 10.02 -0.03 16.80
N HIS A 360 9.27 0.71 15.99
CA HIS A 360 9.51 0.85 14.55
C HIS A 360 10.56 1.93 14.23
N GLY A 361 10.96 2.03 12.95
CA GLY A 361 11.95 3.00 12.48
C GLY A 361 11.40 4.42 12.25
N ASN A 362 12.26 5.33 11.77
CA ASN A 362 11.87 6.70 11.47
C ASN A 362 10.82 6.77 10.35
N ASN A 363 9.79 7.58 10.54
CA ASN A 363 8.70 7.81 9.60
C ASN A 363 7.98 6.51 9.18
N GLU A 364 7.87 5.59 10.13
CA GLU A 364 7.16 4.32 10.01
C GLU A 364 5.94 4.26 10.96
N GLN A 365 5.35 3.08 11.09
CA GLN A 365 4.20 2.77 11.95
C GLN A 365 4.17 1.28 12.26
N ILE A 366 3.27 0.81 13.13
CA ILE A 366 3.12 -0.61 13.53
C ILE A 366 3.12 -1.59 12.34
N ASN A 367 2.52 -1.19 11.20
CA ASN A 367 2.47 -2.01 9.97
C ASN A 367 3.86 -2.41 9.42
N SER A 368 4.92 -1.71 9.80
CA SER A 368 6.30 -2.11 9.52
C SER A 368 6.62 -3.51 10.05
N PHE A 369 6.02 -3.89 11.17
CA PHE A 369 6.19 -5.19 11.82
C PHE A 369 5.12 -6.22 11.43
N ARG A 370 4.32 -5.99 10.39
CA ARG A 370 3.22 -6.92 10.03
C ARG A 370 3.69 -8.37 9.83
N GLU A 371 4.91 -8.57 9.32
CA GLU A 371 5.48 -9.91 9.11
C GLU A 371 6.10 -10.51 10.40
N GLN A 372 6.26 -9.71 11.45
CA GLN A 372 6.79 -10.10 12.76
C GLN A 372 5.66 -10.39 13.77
N ILE A 373 4.58 -9.60 13.74
CA ILE A 373 3.51 -9.63 14.76
C ILE A 373 2.93 -11.03 14.93
N GLU A 374 2.53 -11.69 13.84
CA GLU A 374 1.90 -13.02 13.93
C GLU A 374 2.88 -14.09 14.44
N PRO A 375 4.09 -14.28 13.86
CA PRO A 375 5.02 -15.29 14.33
C PRO A 375 5.49 -15.08 15.78
N LEU A 376 5.66 -13.83 16.21
CA LEU A 376 6.08 -13.50 17.57
C LEU A 376 4.92 -13.66 18.57
N SER A 377 3.69 -13.31 18.20
CA SER A 377 2.53 -13.37 19.09
C SER A 377 2.07 -14.80 19.42
N ARG A 378 2.52 -15.80 18.65
CA ARG A 378 2.42 -17.22 19.02
C ARG A 378 3.16 -17.57 20.32
N HIS A 379 4.16 -16.77 20.70
CA HIS A 379 5.04 -17.06 21.84
C HIS A 379 5.04 -15.96 22.92
N PHE A 380 4.63 -14.75 22.55
CA PHE A 380 4.71 -13.56 23.40
C PHE A 380 3.41 -12.78 23.39
N LYS A 381 3.19 -11.98 24.44
CA LYS A 381 2.24 -10.86 24.39
C LYS A 381 2.94 -9.71 23.67
N VAL A 382 2.76 -9.65 22.36
CA VAL A 382 3.34 -8.63 21.49
C VAL A 382 2.57 -7.32 21.66
N ILE A 383 3.30 -6.24 21.94
CA ILE A 383 2.75 -4.88 22.10
C ILE A 383 3.49 -3.99 21.11
N ALA A 384 2.86 -3.69 19.98
CA ALA A 384 3.45 -2.86 18.94
C ALA A 384 3.00 -1.41 19.12
N LEU A 385 3.93 -0.47 19.10
CA LEU A 385 3.68 0.95 19.33
C LEU A 385 3.88 1.75 18.06
N ASP A 386 3.01 2.72 17.82
CA ASP A 386 3.37 3.87 16.99
C ASP A 386 4.11 4.86 17.90
N THR A 387 5.35 5.20 17.59
CA THR A 387 6.11 6.16 18.41
C THR A 387 5.56 7.58 18.26
N ARG A 388 5.85 8.46 19.24
CA ARG A 388 5.27 9.80 19.31
C ARG A 388 5.37 10.55 17.97
N GLY A 389 4.24 11.09 17.52
CA GLY A 389 4.17 11.90 16.29
C GLY A 389 4.29 11.10 14.99
N GLN A 390 4.20 9.77 15.07
CA GLN A 390 4.26 8.84 13.93
C GLN A 390 3.05 7.92 13.96
N GLY A 391 2.69 7.34 12.82
CA GLY A 391 1.50 6.50 12.69
C GLY A 391 0.22 7.17 13.22
N LYS A 392 -0.46 6.52 14.15
CA LYS A 392 -1.68 7.02 14.82
C LYS A 392 -1.40 7.71 16.17
N SER A 393 -0.14 7.88 16.55
CA SER A 393 0.27 8.56 17.79
C SER A 393 0.27 10.07 17.63
N ILE A 394 -0.18 10.78 18.67
CA ILE A 394 -0.39 12.22 18.66
C ILE A 394 0.74 12.90 19.43
N ASN A 395 1.28 13.99 18.87
CA ASN A 395 2.17 14.89 19.58
C ASN A 395 1.57 16.29 19.63
N ASN A 396 1.26 16.78 20.84
CA ASN A 396 0.71 18.11 21.05
C ASN A 396 1.79 19.17 21.32
N LYS A 397 3.07 18.79 21.27
CA LYS A 397 4.22 19.67 21.52
C LYS A 397 4.93 20.02 20.21
N VAL A 398 5.47 21.24 20.10
CA VAL A 398 6.26 21.70 18.93
C VAL A 398 7.79 21.56 19.16
N SER A 399 8.24 21.02 20.29
CA SER A 399 9.68 20.84 20.55
C SER A 399 10.31 19.76 19.66
N PRO A 400 11.65 19.79 19.48
CA PRO A 400 12.39 18.69 18.85
C PRO A 400 12.09 17.34 19.51
N TYR A 401 12.16 16.27 18.72
CA TYR A 401 12.12 14.91 19.24
C TYR A 401 13.48 14.50 19.78
N THR A 402 13.47 13.67 20.83
CA THR A 402 14.66 12.96 21.29
C THR A 402 14.27 11.53 21.63
N TYR A 403 15.22 10.61 21.54
CA TYR A 403 14.97 9.21 21.88
C TYR A 403 14.78 8.99 23.38
N GLU A 404 15.30 9.86 24.25
CA GLU A 404 14.98 9.86 25.69
C GLU A 404 13.50 10.17 25.93
N GLN A 405 12.89 11.05 25.13
CA GLN A 405 11.46 11.28 25.22
C GLN A 405 10.69 10.03 24.79
N PHE A 406 11.09 9.37 23.69
CA PHE A 406 10.46 8.12 23.27
C PHE A 406 10.63 7.00 24.31
N ALA A 407 11.76 6.93 25.00
CA ALA A 407 11.99 5.99 26.10
C ALA A 407 11.10 6.30 27.33
N LYS A 408 10.89 7.58 27.68
CA LYS A 408 9.94 7.97 28.73
C LYS A 408 8.50 7.63 28.37
N ASP A 409 8.13 7.82 27.11
CA ASP A 409 6.81 7.45 26.60
C ASP A 409 6.61 5.94 26.69
N LEU A 410 7.61 5.13 26.31
CA LEU A 410 7.60 3.68 26.48
C LEU A 410 7.46 3.28 27.96
N SER A 411 8.18 3.93 28.88
CA SER A 411 8.03 3.66 30.32
C SER A 411 6.60 3.93 30.79
N THR A 412 6.02 5.06 30.35
CA THR A 412 4.63 5.44 30.71
C THR A 412 3.63 4.44 30.15
N VAL A 413 3.85 3.94 28.94
CA VAL A 413 3.03 2.87 28.33
C VAL A 413 3.14 1.59 29.15
N MET A 414 4.36 1.15 29.50
CA MET A 414 4.57 -0.03 30.34
C MET A 414 3.86 0.10 31.69
N ASP A 415 4.00 1.24 32.36
CA ASP A 415 3.35 1.50 33.66
C ASP A 415 1.82 1.50 33.55
N SER A 416 1.29 2.14 32.50
CA SER A 416 -0.17 2.17 32.22
C SER A 416 -0.75 0.79 31.92
N LEU A 417 0.05 -0.11 31.37
CA LEU A 417 -0.32 -1.50 31.12
C LEU A 417 -0.01 -2.44 32.29
N SER A 418 0.52 -1.90 33.39
CA SER A 418 0.98 -2.67 34.56
C SER A 418 2.00 -3.74 34.20
N ILE A 419 2.92 -3.41 33.28
CA ILE A 419 4.02 -4.29 32.86
C ILE A 419 5.32 -3.80 33.51
N GLU A 420 5.79 -4.55 34.50
CA GLU A 420 7.01 -4.20 35.24
C GLU A 420 8.29 -4.46 34.44
N LYS A 421 8.30 -5.53 33.64
CA LYS A 421 9.48 -5.99 32.88
C LYS A 421 9.08 -6.62 31.56
N ALA A 422 9.79 -6.31 30.48
CA ALA A 422 9.49 -6.83 29.14
C ALA A 422 10.73 -7.01 28.26
N SER A 423 10.60 -7.84 27.23
CA SER A 423 11.58 -7.86 26.13
C SER A 423 11.26 -6.74 25.13
N LEU A 424 12.29 -6.22 24.47
CA LEU A 424 12.17 -5.15 23.48
C LEU A 424 12.75 -5.60 22.14
N LEU A 425 12.05 -5.29 21.04
CA LEU A 425 12.55 -5.42 19.68
C LEU A 425 12.45 -4.06 19.01
N GLY A 426 13.61 -3.46 18.72
CA GLY A 426 13.71 -2.16 18.08
C GLY A 426 14.38 -2.26 16.71
N TRP A 427 13.76 -1.64 15.70
CA TRP A 427 14.34 -1.50 14.36
C TRP A 427 14.63 -0.03 14.07
N SER A 428 15.85 0.28 13.64
CA SER A 428 16.33 1.63 13.31
C SER A 428 16.19 2.58 14.52
N ASP A 429 15.46 3.68 14.39
CA ASP A 429 15.04 4.56 15.50
C ASP A 429 14.49 3.81 16.72
N GLY A 430 13.73 2.72 16.49
CA GLY A 430 13.24 1.87 17.56
C GLY A 430 14.36 1.14 18.30
N GLY A 431 15.43 0.77 17.59
CA GLY A 431 16.65 0.22 18.18
C GLY A 431 17.38 1.24 19.06
N ASN A 432 17.48 2.48 18.59
CA ASN A 432 18.04 3.60 19.36
C ASN A 432 17.25 3.84 20.65
N THR A 433 15.92 3.87 20.53
CA THR A 433 14.99 3.99 21.66
C THR A 433 15.15 2.85 22.65
N ALA A 434 15.29 1.60 22.18
CA ALA A 434 15.47 0.44 23.05
C ALA A 434 16.78 0.48 23.86
N LEU A 435 17.90 0.90 23.25
CA LEU A 435 19.17 1.05 23.96
C LEU A 435 19.09 2.15 25.02
N ILE A 436 18.49 3.30 24.68
CA ILE A 436 18.30 4.42 25.62
C ILE A 436 17.37 4.01 26.76
N PHE A 437 16.28 3.32 26.45
CA PHE A 437 15.36 2.80 27.44
C PHE A 437 16.05 1.86 28.43
N ALA A 438 16.90 0.95 27.95
CA ALA A 438 17.63 0.03 28.82
C ALA A 438 18.63 0.73 29.75
N LEU A 439 19.21 1.85 29.32
CA LEU A 439 20.08 2.67 30.15
C LEU A 439 19.30 3.46 31.20
N MET A 440 18.11 3.95 30.86
CA MET A 440 17.26 4.75 31.75
C MET A 440 16.46 3.89 32.74
N HIS A 441 16.02 2.71 32.31
CA HIS A 441 15.12 1.82 33.03
C HIS A 441 15.63 0.36 33.05
N PRO A 442 16.87 0.10 33.52
CA PRO A 442 17.51 -1.22 33.39
C PRO A 442 16.73 -2.36 34.05
N LYS A 443 15.95 -2.06 35.10
CA LYS A 443 15.12 -3.06 35.81
C LYS A 443 13.87 -3.47 35.03
N LYS A 444 13.45 -2.68 34.04
CA LYS A 444 12.25 -2.93 33.21
C LYS A 444 12.54 -3.77 31.97
N VAL A 445 13.79 -4.17 31.74
CA VAL A 445 14.19 -4.87 30.51
C VAL A 445 14.58 -6.32 30.80
N GLU A 446 13.96 -7.24 30.07
CA GLU A 446 14.26 -8.69 30.10
C GLU A 446 15.35 -9.05 29.08
N LYS A 447 15.10 -8.79 27.79
CA LYS A 447 16.03 -8.98 26.67
C LYS A 447 15.82 -7.88 25.65
N ILE A 448 16.83 -7.58 24.85
CA ILE A 448 16.75 -6.56 23.79
C ILE A 448 17.18 -7.17 22.47
N VAL A 449 16.42 -6.90 21.42
CA VAL A 449 16.85 -7.08 20.03
C VAL A 449 16.90 -5.70 19.39
N VAL A 450 18.05 -5.32 18.83
CA VAL A 450 18.20 -4.09 18.06
C VAL A 450 18.67 -4.41 16.67
N MET A 451 18.03 -3.82 15.67
CA MET A 451 18.47 -3.91 14.28
C MET A 451 18.73 -2.52 13.72
N GLY A 452 19.90 -2.31 13.11
CA GLY A 452 20.23 -1.05 12.43
C GLY A 452 20.20 0.16 13.37
N ALA A 453 20.63 -0.01 14.63
CA ALA A 453 20.73 1.07 15.61
C ALA A 453 22.08 1.82 15.50
N ASN A 454 22.10 3.08 15.88
CA ASN A 454 23.28 3.93 15.95
C ASN A 454 23.37 4.67 17.29
N LEU A 455 24.59 4.89 17.80
CA LEU A 455 24.83 5.63 19.04
C LEU A 455 24.91 7.15 18.86
N PHE A 456 25.24 7.61 17.66
CA PHE A 456 25.33 9.02 17.32
C PHE A 456 25.00 9.25 15.84
N PRO A 457 24.54 10.45 15.45
CA PRO A 457 24.32 10.80 14.06
C PRO A 457 25.65 11.02 13.34
N GLY A 458 25.58 11.14 12.01
CA GLY A 458 26.71 11.55 11.18
C GLY A 458 27.42 10.39 10.49
N ALA A 459 28.32 10.78 9.59
CA ALA A 459 28.98 9.92 8.61
C ALA A 459 29.83 8.79 9.21
N ASP A 460 30.21 8.91 10.48
CA ASP A 460 30.92 7.85 11.19
C ASP A 460 30.04 6.67 11.57
N ALA A 461 28.73 6.89 11.71
CA ALA A 461 27.75 5.89 12.10
C ALA A 461 26.88 5.41 10.93
N ILE A 462 26.50 6.33 10.05
CA ILE A 462 25.50 6.12 8.99
C ILE A 462 26.14 6.46 7.64
N GLU A 463 25.73 5.77 6.57
CA GLU A 463 26.14 6.09 5.20
C GLU A 463 25.77 7.55 4.82
N GLU A 464 26.70 8.21 4.14
CA GLU A 464 26.63 9.65 3.82
C GLU A 464 25.44 10.00 2.91
N ASP A 465 25.06 9.09 2.01
CA ASP A 465 23.92 9.26 1.11
C ASP A 465 22.59 9.33 1.89
N VAL A 466 22.44 8.54 2.95
CA VAL A 466 21.29 8.60 3.85
C VAL A 466 21.24 9.92 4.59
N ILE A 467 22.38 10.41 5.09
CA ILE A 467 22.45 11.72 5.75
C ILE A 467 21.99 12.82 4.79
N GLN A 468 22.51 12.81 3.55
CA GLN A 468 22.11 13.77 2.52
C GLN A 468 20.61 13.69 2.21
N ILE A 469 20.03 12.49 2.14
CA ILE A 469 18.58 12.33 1.94
C ILE A 469 17.78 13.04 3.04
N PHE A 470 18.19 12.88 4.31
CA PHE A 470 17.51 13.52 5.44
C PHE A 470 17.75 15.03 5.49
N GLU A 471 18.94 15.53 5.12
CA GLU A 471 19.21 16.96 4.99
C GLU A 471 18.33 17.61 3.93
N HIS A 472 18.25 17.02 2.73
CA HIS A 472 17.39 17.50 1.65
C HIS A 472 15.91 17.46 2.06
N ARG A 473 15.48 16.41 2.77
CA ARG A 473 14.11 16.30 3.30
C ARG A 473 13.83 17.43 4.29
N ARG A 474 14.71 17.65 5.27
CA ARG A 474 14.59 18.75 6.24
C ARG A 474 14.49 20.10 5.52
N ASP A 475 15.39 20.38 4.58
CA ASP A 475 15.46 21.67 3.87
C ASP A 475 14.28 21.90 2.92
N SER A 476 13.71 20.83 2.38
CA SER A 476 12.46 20.90 1.61
C SER A 476 11.26 21.21 2.52
N LEU A 477 11.20 20.59 3.70
CA LEU A 477 10.10 20.74 4.64
C LEU A 477 10.13 22.08 5.38
N SER A 478 11.31 22.66 5.62
CA SER A 478 11.46 23.96 6.30
C SER A 478 10.81 25.13 5.57
N LYS A 479 10.48 24.96 4.29
CA LYS A 479 9.75 25.93 3.47
C LYS A 479 8.23 25.92 3.68
N HIS A 480 7.72 24.96 4.44
CA HIS A 480 6.29 24.74 4.66
C HIS A 480 5.92 25.01 6.12
N ALA A 481 4.83 25.73 6.34
CA ALA A 481 4.38 26.14 7.66
C ALA A 481 3.29 25.24 8.26
N ASP A 482 2.81 24.23 7.54
CA ASP A 482 1.77 23.33 8.05
C ASP A 482 2.32 22.36 9.12
N LEU A 483 1.44 21.91 10.02
CA LEU A 483 1.81 21.09 11.18
C LEU A 483 2.41 19.74 10.78
N GLU A 484 1.96 19.16 9.66
CA GLU A 484 2.46 17.88 9.17
C GLU A 484 3.90 18.03 8.68
N SER A 485 4.18 19.04 7.84
CA SER A 485 5.53 19.35 7.38
C SER A 485 6.47 19.69 8.54
N GLN A 486 6.00 20.45 9.54
CA GLN A 486 6.79 20.74 10.74
C GLN A 486 7.09 19.47 11.56
N ASN A 487 6.15 18.54 11.67
CA ASN A 487 6.38 17.25 12.32
C ASN A 487 7.43 16.42 11.56
N GLN A 488 7.28 16.34 10.24
CA GLN A 488 8.19 15.61 9.35
C GLN A 488 9.60 16.20 9.37
N MET A 489 9.72 17.54 9.47
CA MET A 489 11.01 18.21 9.61
C MET A 489 11.67 17.83 10.94
N ARG A 490 10.91 17.77 12.04
CA ARG A 490 11.43 17.35 13.36
C ARG A 490 11.85 15.87 13.38
N LEU A 491 11.16 15.00 12.65
CA LEU A 491 11.55 13.60 12.49
C LEU A 491 12.83 13.47 11.65
N ALA A 492 13.02 14.29 10.62
CA ALA A 492 14.28 14.35 9.87
C ALA A 492 15.42 14.87 10.76
N ASP A 493 15.16 15.91 11.55
CA ASP A 493 16.12 16.42 12.52
C ASP A 493 16.49 15.39 13.59
N LEU A 494 15.56 14.52 14.02
CA LEU A 494 15.86 13.42 14.94
C LEU A 494 16.95 12.50 14.38
N VAL A 495 16.87 12.12 13.10
CA VAL A 495 17.91 11.27 12.47
C VAL A 495 19.23 12.01 12.32
N LEU A 496 19.18 13.31 11.98
CA LEU A 496 20.37 14.13 11.72
C LEU A 496 21.10 14.57 12.98
N LYS A 497 20.38 14.68 14.11
CA LYS A 497 20.90 15.30 15.34
C LYS A 497 20.96 14.35 16.52
N GLU A 498 20.21 13.26 16.54
CA GLU A 498 20.15 12.30 17.65
C GLU A 498 20.53 10.88 17.16
N PRO A 499 20.86 9.93 18.05
CA PRO A 499 21.07 10.08 19.49
C PRO A 499 22.45 10.67 19.84
N HIS A 500 22.73 10.89 21.12
CA HIS A 500 24.09 11.22 21.59
C HIS A 500 24.57 10.26 22.68
N LEU A 501 24.50 8.95 22.40
CA LEU A 501 24.93 7.92 23.33
C LEU A 501 26.46 7.78 23.38
N ASN A 502 27.02 7.95 24.57
CA ASN A 502 28.39 7.57 24.84
C ASN A 502 28.51 6.04 24.81
N LYS A 503 29.39 5.49 23.96
CA LYS A 503 29.65 4.04 23.86
C LYS A 503 29.96 3.38 25.21
N ASN A 504 30.65 4.05 26.13
CA ASN A 504 30.96 3.49 27.46
C ASN A 504 29.71 3.31 28.32
N ALA A 505 28.64 4.08 28.08
CA ALA A 505 27.38 3.91 28.78
C ALA A 505 26.77 2.53 28.53
N LEU A 506 26.99 1.94 27.35
CA LEU A 506 26.45 0.63 26.97
C LEU A 506 26.91 -0.50 27.91
N GLN A 507 28.04 -0.35 28.59
CA GLN A 507 28.52 -1.31 29.60
C GLN A 507 27.57 -1.44 30.80
N ARG A 508 26.69 -0.45 31.01
CA ARG A 508 25.65 -0.50 32.05
C ARG A 508 24.41 -1.30 31.63
N ILE A 509 24.29 -1.68 30.37
CA ILE A 509 23.20 -2.54 29.91
C ILE A 509 23.47 -3.96 30.40
N VAL A 510 22.70 -4.38 31.40
CA VAL A 510 22.79 -5.71 32.02
C VAL A 510 21.97 -6.77 31.30
N ALA A 511 20.91 -6.35 30.61
CA ALA A 511 20.04 -7.26 29.88
C ALA A 511 20.79 -7.89 28.68
N PRO A 512 20.52 -9.16 28.34
CA PRO A 512 20.95 -9.76 27.08
C PRO A 512 20.56 -8.90 25.86
N VAL A 513 21.50 -8.64 24.95
CA VAL A 513 21.25 -7.87 23.72
C VAL A 513 21.64 -8.63 22.46
N LEU A 514 20.71 -8.79 21.53
CA LEU A 514 21.01 -9.20 20.16
C LEU A 514 21.16 -7.95 19.29
N VAL A 515 22.35 -7.76 18.71
CA VAL A 515 22.66 -6.69 17.77
C VAL A 515 22.62 -7.28 16.36
N LEU A 516 21.69 -6.80 15.54
CA LEU A 516 21.40 -7.28 14.19
C LEU A 516 21.67 -6.19 13.14
N ALA A 517 22.15 -6.58 11.97
CA ALA A 517 22.18 -5.71 10.79
C ALA A 517 22.17 -6.54 9.49
N GLY A 518 21.78 -5.91 8.39
CA GLY A 518 22.07 -6.43 7.06
C GLY A 518 23.56 -6.30 6.73
N GLU A 519 24.07 -7.13 5.81
CA GLU A 519 25.42 -6.97 5.26
C GLU A 519 25.62 -5.61 4.55
N PHE A 520 24.58 -5.11 3.90
CA PHE A 520 24.52 -3.83 3.19
C PHE A 520 23.58 -2.84 3.89
N ASP A 521 23.61 -2.83 5.23
CA ASP A 521 22.84 -1.89 6.04
C ASP A 521 23.34 -0.44 5.84
N VAL A 522 22.44 0.53 6.03
CA VAL A 522 22.78 1.96 5.97
C VAL A 522 23.48 2.43 7.25
N VAL A 523 23.36 1.68 8.34
CA VAL A 523 24.24 1.86 9.49
C VAL A 523 25.52 1.11 9.21
N LYS A 524 26.65 1.81 9.29
CA LYS A 524 27.95 1.25 8.93
C LYS A 524 28.26 0.04 9.79
N ARG A 525 28.71 -1.06 9.16
CA ARG A 525 29.06 -2.31 9.85
C ARG A 525 30.03 -2.10 11.01
N LYS A 526 31.02 -1.19 10.86
CA LYS A 526 31.95 -0.82 11.95
C LYS A 526 31.23 -0.31 13.20
N HIS A 527 30.12 0.39 13.02
CA HIS A 527 29.30 0.97 14.08
C HIS A 527 28.40 -0.08 14.74
N THR A 528 27.83 -1.00 13.96
CA THR A 528 27.10 -2.16 14.52
C THR A 528 28.01 -3.01 15.40
N ILE A 529 29.24 -3.28 14.94
CA ILE A 529 30.25 -4.02 15.72
C ILE A 529 30.65 -3.23 16.98
N LEU A 530 30.80 -1.91 16.88
CA LEU A 530 31.07 -1.03 18.02
C LEU A 530 30.01 -1.22 19.11
N ILE A 531 28.72 -1.15 18.76
CA ILE A 531 27.61 -1.31 19.71
C ILE A 531 27.72 -2.65 20.45
N GLN A 532 27.89 -3.74 19.70
CA GLN A 532 28.00 -5.07 20.28
C GLN A 532 29.22 -5.19 21.21
N SER A 533 30.39 -4.71 20.79
CA SER A 533 31.63 -4.82 21.57
C SER A 533 31.61 -4.10 22.93
N PHE A 534 30.73 -3.11 23.10
CA PHE A 534 30.60 -2.35 24.35
C PHE A 534 29.48 -2.86 25.27
N ILE A 535 28.66 -3.82 24.83
CA ILE A 535 27.63 -4.46 25.65
C ILE A 535 28.14 -5.84 26.08
N LYS A 536 28.37 -6.01 27.38
CA LYS A 536 28.97 -7.23 27.93
C LYS A 536 28.20 -8.51 27.58
N ASN A 537 26.88 -8.46 27.64
CA ASN A 537 26.01 -9.60 27.41
C ASN A 537 25.31 -9.48 26.05
N SER A 538 26.09 -9.59 24.96
CA SER A 538 25.56 -9.34 23.62
C SER A 538 26.00 -10.36 22.57
N ARG A 539 25.16 -10.53 21.55
CA ARG A 539 25.41 -11.33 20.35
C ARG A 539 25.30 -10.47 19.11
N LEU A 540 26.21 -10.65 18.14
CA LEU A 540 26.14 -10.01 16.82
C LEU A 540 25.58 -10.96 15.78
N GLU A 541 24.68 -10.48 14.93
CA GLU A 541 24.20 -11.19 13.74
C GLU A 541 24.20 -10.25 12.53
N ILE A 542 25.03 -10.56 11.53
CA ILE A 542 25.06 -9.85 10.25
C ILE A 542 24.44 -10.77 9.19
N ILE A 543 23.33 -10.34 8.59
CA ILE A 543 22.55 -11.17 7.67
C ILE A 543 23.09 -11.00 6.24
N PRO A 544 23.68 -12.05 5.63
CA PRO A 544 24.30 -11.95 4.30
C PRO A 544 23.32 -11.49 3.23
N GLY A 545 23.83 -10.71 2.27
CA GLY A 545 23.08 -10.24 1.10
C GLY A 545 21.89 -9.32 1.40
N SER A 546 21.74 -8.88 2.65
CA SER A 546 20.56 -8.15 3.13
C SER A 546 20.89 -6.70 3.48
N ASP A 547 19.92 -5.80 3.34
CA ASP A 547 20.06 -4.37 3.65
C ASP A 547 19.29 -3.97 4.91
N HIS A 548 19.15 -2.67 5.17
CA HIS A 548 18.45 -2.12 6.35
C HIS A 548 17.00 -2.62 6.52
N TYR A 549 16.37 -3.15 5.45
CA TYR A 549 14.97 -3.58 5.44
C TYR A 549 14.79 -5.09 5.62
N VAL A 550 15.73 -5.81 6.26
CA VAL A 550 15.58 -7.25 6.54
C VAL A 550 14.21 -7.63 7.15
N PRO A 551 13.63 -6.90 8.13
CA PRO A 551 12.35 -7.29 8.73
C PRO A 551 11.22 -7.39 7.69
N VAL A 552 11.33 -6.63 6.60
CA VAL A 552 10.35 -6.60 5.50
C VAL A 552 10.77 -7.48 4.32
N LYS A 553 12.04 -7.45 3.93
CA LYS A 553 12.55 -8.14 2.72
C LYS A 553 12.88 -9.60 2.97
N ASN A 554 13.28 -9.96 4.19
CA ASN A 554 13.61 -11.33 4.59
C ASN A 554 13.04 -11.67 5.99
N PRO A 555 11.72 -11.54 6.19
CA PRO A 555 11.08 -11.68 7.50
C PRO A 555 11.29 -13.07 8.11
N LYS A 556 11.33 -14.13 7.30
CA LYS A 556 11.50 -15.50 7.81
C LYS A 556 12.84 -15.68 8.52
N VAL A 557 13.92 -15.20 7.91
CA VAL A 557 15.26 -15.27 8.50
C VAL A 557 15.34 -14.38 9.74
N PHE A 558 14.85 -13.15 9.64
CA PHE A 558 14.81 -12.21 10.77
C PHE A 558 14.04 -12.80 11.97
N ASN A 559 12.80 -13.25 11.75
CA ASN A 559 11.93 -13.78 12.80
C ASN A 559 12.54 -15.03 13.45
N LYS A 560 13.18 -15.91 12.68
CA LYS A 560 13.85 -17.08 13.22
C LYS A 560 14.96 -16.69 14.19
N ILE A 561 15.84 -15.77 13.78
CA ILE A 561 16.96 -15.31 14.62
C ILE A 561 16.44 -14.63 15.90
N VAL A 562 15.42 -13.79 15.76
CA VAL A 562 14.76 -13.11 16.88
C VAL A 562 14.16 -14.11 17.87
N LEU A 563 13.34 -15.06 17.39
CA LEU A 563 12.71 -16.08 18.22
C LEU A 563 13.74 -16.96 18.92
N ASP A 564 14.80 -17.37 18.20
CA ASP A 564 15.88 -18.18 18.75
C ASP A 564 16.60 -17.51 19.91
N PHE A 565 16.73 -16.18 19.88
CA PHE A 565 17.33 -15.38 20.94
C PHE A 565 16.36 -15.11 22.11
N LEU A 566 15.10 -14.80 21.79
CA LEU A 566 14.09 -14.49 22.81
C LEU A 566 13.65 -15.74 23.59
N ALA A 567 13.79 -16.95 23.03
CA ALA A 567 13.41 -18.20 23.67
C ALA A 567 13.93 -18.35 25.12
N PRO A 568 13.14 -18.92 26.06
CA PRO A 568 13.56 -19.15 27.44
C PRO A 568 14.75 -20.12 27.52
N GLY A 569 15.70 -19.88 28.44
CA GLY A 569 16.69 -20.88 28.84
C GLY A 569 17.97 -21.03 28.01
N LYS A 570 18.20 -20.22 26.97
CA LYS A 570 19.54 -20.13 26.34
C LYS A 570 20.41 -19.11 27.08
N SER A 571 21.46 -19.58 27.75
CA SER A 571 22.57 -18.70 28.13
C SER A 571 23.31 -18.25 26.87
N ILE A 572 23.83 -17.02 26.91
CA ILE A 572 24.77 -16.53 25.89
C ILE A 572 26.13 -17.06 26.34
N ASP A 573 26.38 -18.33 26.02
CA ASP A 573 27.71 -18.94 26.16
C ASP A 573 28.52 -18.73 24.89
#